data_AF-A0A0K8RLK7-F1
#
_entry.id   AF-A0A0K8RLK7-F1
#
_cell.length_a   1.000
_cell.length_b   1.000
_cell.length_c   1.000
_cell.angle_alpha   90.00
_cell.angle_beta   90.00
_cell.angle_gamma   90.00
#
_symmetry.space_group_name_H-M   'P 1'
#
loop_
_entity.id
_entity.type
_entity.pdbx_description
1 polymer ?
#
loop_
_entity_poly.entity_id
_entity_poly.type
_entity_poly.pdbx_seq_one_letter_code
_entity_poly.pdbx_strand_id
1 'polypeptide(L)'
;MYRNISNMMLVLFAVVLILPAFQGEGFLSGIFVNFHCYDYLDPAATLLCKLHGSEHIGGKHPRTCQVTCSHPYQKLGFPRAVCPAGGLKCDAASKATVSKWKEELERRKNIVCSD
;
A
#
# COMPACT_ATOMS: atom_id res chain seq x y z
N MET A 1 -61.45 25.60 -37.83
CA MET A 1 -60.55 24.44 -37.63
C MET A 1 -59.52 24.81 -36.57
N TYR A 2 -59.73 24.33 -35.35
CA TYR A 2 -58.87 24.59 -34.21
C TYR A 2 -57.72 23.58 -34.23
N ARG A 3 -56.49 24.00 -34.59
CA ARG A 3 -55.31 23.12 -34.60
C ARG A 3 -54.40 23.45 -33.42
N ASN A 4 -54.57 22.64 -32.39
CA ASN A 4 -53.51 21.95 -31.66
C ASN A 4 -52.26 22.78 -31.33
N ILE A 5 -52.28 23.47 -30.18
CA ILE A 5 -51.06 23.87 -29.48
C ILE A 5 -50.44 22.59 -28.92
N SER A 6 -49.71 21.87 -29.77
CA SER A 6 -48.81 20.80 -29.36
C SER A 6 -47.67 21.40 -28.55
N ASN A 7 -47.84 21.42 -27.22
CA ASN A 7 -46.83 21.08 -26.21
C ASN A 7 -45.36 21.32 -26.60
N MET A 8 -45.00 22.56 -26.94
CA MET A 8 -43.60 22.97 -27.17
C MET A 8 -43.15 23.94 -26.07
N MET A 9 -43.19 23.52 -24.80
CA MET A 9 -42.61 24.36 -23.75
C MET A 9 -42.21 23.67 -22.44
N LEU A 10 -41.80 22.40 -22.43
CA LEU A 10 -41.46 21.75 -21.15
C LEU A 10 -40.24 20.82 -21.14
N VAL A 11 -39.29 20.93 -22.08
CA VAL A 11 -38.13 20.00 -22.08
C VAL A 11 -36.76 20.67 -22.10
N LEU A 12 -36.67 22.00 -22.06
CA LEU A 12 -35.37 22.70 -22.17
C LEU A 12 -34.84 23.28 -20.84
N PHE A 13 -35.49 23.02 -19.71
CA PHE A 13 -35.08 23.52 -18.39
C PHE A 13 -34.44 22.47 -17.47
N ALA A 14 -33.72 21.49 -18.03
CA ALA A 14 -33.07 20.42 -17.24
C ALA A 14 -31.59 20.16 -17.59
N VAL A 15 -30.90 21.10 -18.25
CA VAL A 15 -29.48 20.95 -18.62
C VAL A 15 -28.53 21.79 -17.74
N VAL A 16 -29.05 22.61 -16.81
CA VAL A 16 -28.24 23.60 -16.06
C VAL A 16 -28.34 23.44 -14.53
N LEU A 17 -28.68 22.24 -14.03
CA LEU A 17 -28.75 21.96 -12.59
C LEU A 17 -27.87 20.81 -12.11
N ILE A 18 -26.79 20.47 -12.82
CA ILE A 18 -25.78 19.53 -12.29
C ILE A 18 -24.36 19.96 -12.70
N LEU A 19 -23.92 21.14 -12.24
CA LEU A 19 -22.51 21.34 -11.92
C LEU A 19 -22.27 20.89 -10.46
N PRO A 20 -21.02 20.62 -10.09
CA PRO A 20 -20.20 19.45 -10.37
C PRO A 20 -20.43 18.37 -9.29
N ALA A 21 -20.48 17.09 -9.66
CA ALA A 21 -20.38 16.02 -8.65
C ALA A 21 -18.96 16.04 -8.07
N PHE A 22 -18.86 16.78 -6.96
CA PHE A 22 -17.78 16.81 -6.01
C PHE A 22 -17.26 15.39 -5.75
N GLN A 23 -15.94 15.23 -5.90
CA GLN A 23 -15.08 14.33 -5.13
C GLN A 23 -15.78 13.11 -4.54
N GLY A 24 -15.91 12.10 -5.37
CA GLY A 24 -15.82 10.73 -4.93
C GLY A 24 -14.69 10.09 -5.70
N GLU A 25 -13.44 10.35 -5.30
CA GLU A 25 -12.44 9.30 -5.33
C GLU A 25 -12.96 8.19 -4.39
N GLY A 26 -14.02 7.50 -4.82
CA GLY A 26 -14.32 6.16 -4.39
C GLY A 26 -13.19 5.34 -4.95
N PHE A 27 -12.02 5.48 -4.34
CA PHE A 27 -10.98 4.50 -4.33
C PHE A 27 -11.72 3.26 -3.81
N LEU A 28 -12.27 2.50 -4.74
CA LEU A 28 -12.58 1.09 -4.59
C LEU A 28 -11.23 0.50 -4.22
N SER A 29 -10.86 0.63 -2.95
CA SER A 29 -9.66 0.11 -2.32
C SER A 29 -9.85 -1.39 -2.22
N GLY A 30 -10.10 -2.05 -3.35
CA GLY A 30 -9.56 -3.36 -3.57
C GLY A 30 -8.10 -3.22 -3.20
N ILE A 31 -7.72 -3.85 -2.10
CA ILE A 31 -6.34 -3.87 -1.63
C ILE A 31 -5.55 -4.57 -2.74
N PHE A 32 -5.06 -3.78 -3.71
CA PHE A 32 -4.19 -4.24 -4.78
C PHE A 32 -2.83 -4.46 -4.16
N VAL A 33 -2.64 -5.67 -3.66
CA VAL A 33 -1.36 -6.16 -3.20
C VAL A 33 -0.49 -6.30 -4.44
N ASN A 34 0.41 -5.36 -4.64
CA ASN A 34 1.40 -5.46 -5.68
C ASN A 34 2.54 -6.35 -5.19
N PHE A 35 2.42 -7.66 -5.42
CA PHE A 35 3.39 -8.65 -4.98
C PHE A 35 4.82 -8.33 -5.45
N HIS A 36 4.98 -7.83 -6.68
CA HIS A 36 6.29 -7.41 -7.21
C HIS A 36 6.96 -6.29 -6.40
N CYS A 37 6.18 -5.38 -5.82
CA CYS A 37 6.77 -4.30 -5.01
C CYS A 37 7.21 -4.78 -3.65
N TYR A 38 6.70 -5.92 -3.20
CA TYR A 38 7.16 -6.54 -1.98
C TYR A 38 8.62 -7.01 -2.09
N ASP A 39 9.15 -7.21 -3.30
CA ASP A 39 10.56 -7.56 -3.50
C ASP A 39 11.51 -6.43 -3.07
N TYR A 40 11.04 -5.18 -3.00
CA TYR A 40 11.81 -4.08 -2.39
C TYR A 40 12.09 -4.32 -0.91
N LEU A 41 11.23 -5.09 -0.23
CA LEU A 41 11.38 -5.40 1.19
C LEU A 41 12.35 -6.54 1.44
N ASP A 42 12.70 -7.34 0.45
CA ASP A 42 13.58 -8.51 0.62
C ASP A 42 14.88 -8.23 1.35
N PRO A 43 15.69 -7.24 0.94
CA PRO A 43 16.94 -6.96 1.64
C PRO A 43 16.69 -6.51 3.09
N ALA A 44 15.66 -5.70 3.33
CA ALA A 44 15.33 -5.21 4.67
C ALA A 44 14.72 -6.30 5.56
N ALA A 45 13.87 -7.16 5.01
CA ALA A 45 13.27 -8.30 5.68
C ALA A 45 14.32 -9.36 6.03
N THR A 46 15.30 -9.58 5.15
CA THR A 46 16.44 -10.47 5.42
C THR A 46 17.28 -9.92 6.58
N LEU A 47 17.58 -8.62 6.56
CA LEU A 47 18.28 -7.96 7.67
C LEU A 47 17.50 -8.05 8.98
N LEU A 48 16.18 -7.83 8.93
CA LEU A 48 15.30 -7.94 10.09
C LEU A 48 15.34 -9.36 10.68
N CYS A 49 15.22 -10.41 9.85
CA CYS A 49 15.34 -11.79 10.32
C CYS A 49 16.70 -12.05 10.99
N LYS A 50 17.80 -11.59 10.36
CA LYS A 50 19.15 -11.75 10.90
C LYS A 50 19.35 -11.04 12.23
N LEU A 51 18.80 -9.83 12.38
CA LEU A 51 18.80 -9.07 13.63
C LEU A 51 18.07 -9.79 14.76
N HIS A 52 17.06 -10.58 14.42
CA HIS A 52 16.30 -11.40 15.35
C HIS A 52 16.87 -12.83 15.51
N GLY A 53 18.06 -13.10 14.96
CA GLY A 53 18.76 -14.37 15.10
C GLY A 53 18.35 -15.45 14.10
N SER A 54 17.51 -15.14 13.11
CA SER A 54 17.11 -16.06 12.05
C SER A 54 17.93 -15.86 10.78
N GLU A 55 18.38 -16.94 10.16
CA GLU A 55 19.27 -16.87 9.00
C GLU A 55 18.52 -16.60 7.67
N HIS A 56 17.29 -17.10 7.56
CA HIS A 56 16.56 -17.15 6.29
C HIS A 56 15.16 -16.52 6.39
N ILE A 57 14.63 -16.08 5.26
CA ILE A 57 13.20 -15.79 5.09
C ILE A 57 12.48 -17.10 4.78
N GLY A 58 11.47 -17.43 5.58
CA GLY A 58 10.56 -18.56 5.37
C GLY A 58 9.30 -18.21 4.59
N GLY A 59 8.87 -16.95 4.60
CA GLY A 59 7.68 -16.54 3.86
C GLY A 59 7.40 -15.05 3.94
N LYS A 60 6.71 -14.53 2.94
CA LYS A 60 6.33 -13.12 2.82
C LYS A 60 4.81 -13.01 2.89
N HIS A 61 4.30 -12.12 3.72
CA HIS A 61 2.86 -11.93 3.93
C HIS A 61 2.44 -10.48 3.63
N PRO A 62 2.28 -10.11 2.35
CA PRO A 62 2.00 -8.73 1.96
C PRO A 62 0.67 -8.18 2.51
N ARG A 63 -0.35 -9.03 2.61
CA ARG A 63 -1.66 -8.68 3.17
C ARG A 63 -1.57 -8.24 4.63
N THR A 64 -0.71 -8.91 5.41
CA THR A 64 -0.57 -8.67 6.85
C THR A 64 0.68 -7.85 7.18
N CYS A 65 1.42 -7.36 6.18
CA CYS A 65 2.66 -6.64 6.35
C CYS A 65 3.65 -7.36 7.26
N GLN A 66 3.83 -8.67 7.03
CA GLN A 66 4.66 -9.53 7.88
C GLN A 66 5.65 -10.36 7.06
N VAL A 67 6.77 -10.70 7.68
CA VAL A 67 7.71 -11.70 7.19
C VAL A 67 7.75 -12.86 8.19
N THR A 68 7.82 -14.07 7.66
CA THR A 68 8.20 -15.25 8.42
C THR A 68 9.67 -15.47 8.20
N CYS A 69 10.43 -15.51 9.28
CA CYS A 69 11.81 -15.92 9.32
C CYS A 69 11.88 -17.42 9.62
N SER A 70 12.85 -18.10 9.04
CA SER A 70 13.11 -19.52 9.22
C SER A 70 14.46 -19.73 9.89
N HIS A 71 14.55 -20.77 10.72
CA HIS A 71 15.75 -21.16 11.46
C HIS A 71 16.31 -20.05 12.36
N PRO A 72 15.71 -19.76 13.53
CA PRO A 72 14.45 -20.31 14.07
C PRO A 72 13.20 -19.72 13.40
N TYR A 73 12.06 -20.43 13.51
CA TYR A 73 10.79 -19.94 12.98
C TYR A 73 10.28 -18.76 13.80
N GLN A 74 10.09 -17.61 13.15
CA GLN A 74 9.52 -16.43 13.79
C GLN A 74 8.68 -15.62 12.80
N LYS A 75 7.63 -14.96 13.28
CA LYS A 75 6.83 -14.05 12.47
C LYS A 75 7.07 -12.61 12.94
N LEU A 76 7.58 -11.77 12.06
CA LEU A 76 7.91 -10.37 12.33
C LEU A 76 7.03 -9.44 11.51
N GLY A 77 6.52 -8.39 12.15
CA GLY A 77 5.71 -7.35 11.50
C GLY A 77 6.59 -6.22 10.98
N PHE A 78 6.20 -5.66 9.84
CA PHE A 78 6.81 -4.45 9.32
C PHE A 78 6.23 -3.20 9.98
N PRO A 79 7.01 -2.12 10.12
CA PRO A 79 6.49 -0.85 10.60
C PRO A 79 5.35 -0.35 9.71
N ARG A 80 4.32 0.26 10.31
CA ARG A 80 3.19 0.84 9.56
C ARG A 80 3.62 1.90 8.54
N ALA A 81 4.71 2.62 8.83
CA ALA A 81 5.28 3.59 7.91
C ALA A 81 5.81 2.93 6.62
N VAL A 82 6.33 1.71 6.73
CA VAL A 82 6.87 0.95 5.61
C VAL A 82 5.76 0.20 4.87
N CYS A 83 4.86 -0.42 5.62
CA CYS A 83 3.76 -1.19 5.07
C CYS A 83 2.45 -0.74 5.73
N PRO A 84 1.75 0.23 5.14
CA PRO A 84 0.46 0.70 5.64
C PRO A 84 -0.59 -0.42 5.51
N ALA A 85 -1.65 -0.34 6.31
CA ALA A 85 -2.74 -1.32 6.27
C ALA A 85 -3.30 -1.42 4.84
N GLY A 86 -3.10 -2.57 4.20
CA GLY A 86 -3.36 -2.77 2.77
C GLY A 86 -2.12 -3.12 1.94
N GLY A 87 -0.94 -3.19 2.53
CA GLY A 87 0.27 -3.62 1.83
C GLY A 87 1.07 -2.45 1.24
N LEU A 88 2.25 -2.78 0.73
CA LEU A 88 3.19 -1.83 0.16
C LEU A 88 2.70 -1.34 -1.21
N LYS A 89 2.71 -0.01 -1.42
CA LYS A 89 2.43 0.60 -2.71
C LYS A 89 3.68 0.65 -3.60
N CYS A 90 3.48 0.58 -4.91
CA CYS A 90 4.54 0.64 -5.92
C CYS A 90 4.87 2.08 -6.33
N ASP A 91 5.33 2.89 -5.40
CA ASP A 91 5.65 4.28 -5.68
C ASP A 91 7.03 4.66 -5.13
N ALA A 92 7.56 5.79 -5.63
CA ALA A 92 8.89 6.26 -5.25
C ALA A 92 8.99 6.59 -3.75
N ALA A 93 7.92 7.07 -3.11
CA ALA A 93 7.92 7.36 -1.69
C ALA A 93 7.93 6.09 -0.85
N SER A 94 7.17 5.06 -1.24
CA SER A 94 7.23 3.72 -0.63
C SER A 94 8.64 3.13 -0.74
N LYS A 95 9.26 3.19 -1.94
CA LYS A 95 10.65 2.72 -2.14
C LYS A 95 11.66 3.48 -1.28
N ALA A 96 11.56 4.81 -1.20
CA ALA A 96 12.41 5.62 -0.34
C ALA A 96 12.24 5.28 1.14
N THR A 97 11.00 5.01 1.57
CA THR A 97 10.70 4.62 2.96
C THR A 97 11.29 3.26 3.30
N VAL A 98 11.18 2.27 2.39
CA VAL A 98 11.83 0.97 2.54
C VAL A 98 13.35 1.11 2.61
N SER A 99 13.96 1.96 1.77
CA SER A 99 15.40 2.21 1.80
C SER A 99 15.86 2.79 3.13
N LYS A 100 15.17 3.82 3.65
CA LYS A 100 15.47 4.41 4.96
C LYS A 100 15.33 3.40 6.10
N TRP A 101 14.29 2.57 6.03
CA TRP A 101 14.10 1.52 7.02
C TRP A 101 15.23 0.47 6.97
N LYS A 102 15.70 0.11 5.78
CA LYS A 102 16.86 -0.78 5.62
C LYS A 102 18.12 -0.19 6.27
N GLU A 103 18.42 1.08 6.03
CA GLU A 103 19.58 1.78 6.63
C GLU A 103 19.50 1.76 8.17
N GLU A 104 18.31 1.98 8.74
CA GLU A 104 18.08 1.89 10.18
C GLU A 104 18.34 0.47 10.71
N LEU A 105 17.93 -0.58 10.00
CA LEU A 105 18.24 -1.96 10.37
C LEU A 105 19.75 -2.25 10.29
N GLU A 106 20.45 -1.76 9.26
CA GLU A 106 21.91 -1.89 9.16
C GLU A 106 22.62 -1.17 10.32
N ARG A 107 22.16 0.03 10.69
CA ARG A 107 22.67 0.74 11.86
C ARG A 107 22.48 -0.06 13.14
N ARG A 108 21.28 -0.65 13.35
CA ARG A 108 21.01 -1.50 14.51
C ARG A 108 21.89 -2.73 14.55
N LYS A 109 22.14 -3.35 13.39
CA LYS A 109 23.04 -4.51 13.28
C LYS A 109 24.44 -4.17 13.78
N ASN A 110 24.95 -3.02 13.40
CA ASN A 110 26.28 -2.57 13.83
C ASN A 110 26.35 -2.25 15.33
N ILE A 111 25.22 -1.97 15.98
CA ILE A 111 25.17 -1.77 17.44
C ILE A 111 25.09 -3.12 18.15
N VAL A 112 24.23 -4.03 17.67
CA VAL A 112 23.94 -5.32 18.32
C VAL A 112 25.06 -6.34 18.13
N CYS A 113 25.80 -6.28 17.01
CA CYS A 113 26.86 -7.23 16.68
C CYS A 113 28.28 -6.71 16.98
N SER A 114 28.42 -5.63 17.76
CA SER A 114 29.72 -5.04 18.11
C SER A 114 30.26 -5.48 19.49
N ASP A 115 29.70 -6.55 20.06
CA ASP A 115 30.21 -7.28 21.24
C ASP A 115 30.93 -8.58 20.80
#